data_AF-A0A1G3FNF8-F1
#
_entry.id   AF-A0A1G3FNF8-F1
#
_cell.length_a   1.000
_cell.length_b   1.000
_cell.length_c   1.000
_cell.angle_alpha   90.00
_cell.angle_beta   90.00
_cell.angle_gamma   90.00
#
_symmetry.space_group_name_H-M   'P 1'
#
loop_
_entity.id
_entity.type
_entity.pdbx_description
1 polymer ?
#
loop_
_entity_poly.entity_id
_entity_poly.type
_entity_poly.pdbx_seq_one_letter_code
_entity_poly.pdbx_strand_id
1 'polypeptide(L)'
;MARIAYILLCHKDPEGVIAQAERLTAAGDYIAIHFDGRASKDDFARIRTALAANRSVTFARRRHKCGWGEWSLVAATLEAIRAATTAFPRATHFYMLSGDCMPIKSAEYAHAFLDAEEADYIESFDFFTSDWIKTGIKAERLIYRHYFNERTQKALFYTSIAWQRKLGLTRRIPPDLTIQIGSQWWCLRRRTVEFILDFVARRRDVMRFFRRSWIPDETFFQTLVRHLVPEHEIRTRPLTFLMFTDYGMPVTFHDDQHDLLLAQDYLFARKISPDALGLKARLGALYTAEGVQFAISGEGRELFRFLTGRGRIGRRFAPRFWETETSLGRERTLLLLTCKKWNVAKRLAERIRQLSPIPATGYLFNEADTPLPDLGGIQTTPEKRTRHRRALVRMLFDYWKSDRLLLCIDPGSVDLMQDFYNDRLTVRLMEVECEFTDAYLLGHARRIGLSAPNSPAESVDKLLPTLRYDLRYESDRIRDADFANFHRLRQSASLAANAAALAAFLGVTAAEAEAILATDTLFLD
;
A
#
# COMPACT_ATOMS: atom_id res chain seq x y z
N MET A 1 37.82 -3.61 -13.00
CA MET A 1 36.41 -3.97 -13.15
C MET A 1 35.86 -4.28 -11.79
N ALA A 2 34.95 -3.43 -11.34
CA ALA A 2 34.37 -3.48 -10.02
C ALA A 2 33.66 -4.81 -9.84
N ARG A 3 33.83 -5.39 -8.65
CA ARG A 3 33.05 -6.50 -8.14
C ARG A 3 32.50 -6.11 -6.79
N ILE A 4 31.19 -6.18 -6.65
CA ILE A 4 30.49 -5.67 -5.49
C ILE A 4 30.17 -6.84 -4.56
N ALA A 5 30.49 -6.68 -3.28
CA ALA A 5 29.98 -7.52 -2.20
C ALA A 5 28.83 -6.80 -1.51
N TYR A 6 27.60 -7.20 -1.83
CA TYR A 6 26.42 -6.66 -1.19
C TYR A 6 26.31 -7.15 0.25
N ILE A 7 26.23 -6.23 1.21
CA ILE A 7 26.03 -6.51 2.62
C ILE A 7 24.55 -6.37 2.92
N LEU A 8 23.84 -7.50 2.95
CA LEU A 8 22.39 -7.53 3.06
C LEU A 8 21.95 -7.77 4.50
N LEU A 9 21.28 -6.79 5.11
CA LEU A 9 20.55 -6.97 6.37
C LEU A 9 19.05 -7.18 6.10
N CYS A 10 18.52 -8.33 6.51
CA CYS A 10 17.11 -8.67 6.33
C CYS A 10 16.54 -9.38 7.56
N HIS A 11 15.22 -9.33 7.71
CA HIS A 11 14.52 -9.87 8.90
C HIS A 11 13.17 -10.53 8.57
N LYS A 12 12.79 -10.57 7.29
CA LYS A 12 11.51 -11.11 6.79
C LYS A 12 11.63 -11.39 5.29
N ASP A 13 10.56 -11.93 4.71
CA ASP A 13 10.38 -12.17 3.27
C ASP A 13 11.48 -13.08 2.67
N PRO A 14 11.48 -14.39 3.01
CA PRO A 14 12.50 -15.31 2.53
C PRO A 14 12.56 -15.39 1.00
N GLU A 15 11.42 -15.34 0.31
CA GLU A 15 11.37 -15.39 -1.16
C GLU A 15 11.98 -14.14 -1.79
N GLY A 16 11.65 -12.96 -1.26
CA GLY A 16 12.27 -11.72 -1.70
C GLY A 16 13.78 -11.71 -1.50
N VAL A 17 14.27 -12.24 -0.37
CA VAL A 17 15.71 -12.35 -0.08
C VAL A 17 16.41 -13.31 -1.05
N ILE A 18 15.82 -14.48 -1.32
CA ILE A 18 16.36 -15.45 -2.29
C ILE A 18 16.44 -14.82 -3.68
N ALA A 19 15.33 -14.25 -4.17
CA ALA A 19 15.28 -13.62 -5.49
C ALA A 19 16.25 -12.44 -5.62
N GLN A 20 16.43 -11.65 -4.55
CA GLN A 20 17.41 -10.57 -4.53
C GLN A 20 18.84 -11.11 -4.60
N ALA A 21 19.17 -12.14 -3.83
CA ALA A 21 20.49 -12.75 -3.82
C ALA A 21 20.85 -13.37 -5.18
N GLU A 22 19.95 -14.13 -5.78
CA GLU A 22 20.14 -14.74 -7.10
C GLU A 22 20.34 -13.69 -8.18
N ARG A 23 19.51 -12.65 -8.20
CA ARG A 23 19.62 -11.56 -9.17
C ARG A 23 20.95 -10.81 -9.08
N LEU A 24 21.36 -10.43 -7.87
CA LEU A 24 22.60 -9.67 -7.68
C LEU A 24 23.81 -10.53 -8.06
N THR A 25 23.81 -11.80 -7.68
CA THR A 25 24.92 -12.71 -8.01
C THR A 25 24.96 -13.17 -9.46
N ALA A 26 23.83 -13.14 -10.18
CA ALA A 26 23.78 -13.42 -11.61
C ALA A 26 24.62 -12.43 -12.45
N ALA A 27 24.82 -11.22 -11.95
CA ALA A 27 25.69 -10.22 -12.58
C ALA A 27 27.19 -10.40 -12.29
N GLY A 28 27.60 -11.49 -11.64
CA GLY A 28 29.00 -11.75 -11.28
C GLY A 28 29.45 -11.12 -9.96
N ASP A 29 28.54 -10.49 -9.23
CA ASP A 29 28.75 -9.91 -7.90
C ASP A 29 28.58 -10.95 -6.78
N TYR A 30 28.84 -10.50 -5.55
CA TYR A 30 28.77 -11.30 -4.34
C TYR A 30 27.74 -10.75 -3.36
N ILE A 31 27.26 -11.60 -2.45
CA ILE A 31 26.35 -11.17 -1.39
C ILE A 31 26.67 -11.86 -0.07
N ALA A 32 26.71 -11.07 1.01
CA ALA A 32 26.81 -11.56 2.37
C ALA A 32 25.53 -11.20 3.13
N ILE A 33 24.82 -12.23 3.57
CA ILE A 33 23.49 -12.12 4.16
C ILE A 33 23.58 -12.24 5.67
N HIS A 34 23.03 -11.24 6.37
CA HIS A 34 22.65 -11.37 7.78
C HIS A 34 21.13 -11.37 7.88
N PHE A 35 20.61 -12.52 8.31
CA PHE A 35 19.20 -12.69 8.60
C PHE A 35 18.96 -12.59 10.10
N ASP A 36 18.15 -11.61 10.53
CA ASP A 36 17.98 -11.22 11.93
C ASP A 36 17.72 -12.42 12.87
N GLY A 37 18.38 -12.44 14.01
CA GLY A 37 18.23 -13.51 15.02
C GLY A 37 16.85 -13.56 15.71
N ARG A 38 15.99 -12.55 15.53
CA ARG A 38 14.58 -12.54 15.95
C ARG A 38 13.66 -13.16 14.90
N ALA A 39 14.08 -13.20 13.63
CA ALA A 39 13.30 -13.79 12.55
C ALA A 39 13.25 -15.33 12.65
N SER A 40 12.26 -15.93 11.99
CA SER A 40 12.01 -17.37 12.03
C SER A 40 13.26 -18.18 11.71
N LYS A 41 13.47 -19.28 12.44
CA LYS A 41 14.53 -20.25 12.13
C LYS A 41 14.23 -20.98 10.82
N ASP A 42 12.95 -21.21 10.52
CA ASP A 42 12.51 -21.92 9.31
C ASP A 42 12.72 -21.05 8.07
N ASP A 43 12.40 -19.76 8.15
CA ASP A 43 12.72 -18.80 7.07
C ASP A 43 14.22 -18.75 6.80
N PHE A 44 15.03 -18.72 7.86
CA PHE A 44 16.49 -18.75 7.72
C PHE A 44 16.99 -20.04 7.09
N ALA A 45 16.46 -21.19 7.50
CA ALA A 45 16.80 -22.49 6.94
C ALA A 45 16.42 -22.54 5.44
N ARG A 46 15.23 -22.05 5.08
CA ARG A 46 14.76 -21.96 3.69
C ARG A 46 15.72 -21.14 2.82
N ILE A 47 16.10 -19.93 3.26
CA ILE A 47 17.07 -19.08 2.53
C ILE A 47 18.41 -19.80 2.38
N ARG A 48 18.93 -20.42 3.45
CA ARG A 48 20.20 -21.15 3.39
C ARG A 48 20.16 -22.33 2.44
N THR A 49 19.09 -23.11 2.45
CA THR A 49 18.92 -24.27 1.56
C THR A 49 18.82 -23.83 0.11
N ALA A 50 18.00 -22.82 -0.19
CA ALA A 50 17.82 -22.31 -1.55
C ALA A 50 19.14 -21.78 -2.14
N LEU A 51 19.93 -21.05 -1.33
CA LEU A 51 21.17 -20.42 -1.80
C LEU A 51 22.43 -21.29 -1.60
N ALA A 52 22.29 -22.54 -1.12
CA ALA A 52 23.44 -23.38 -0.75
C ALA A 52 24.42 -23.65 -1.89
N ALA A 53 23.91 -23.78 -3.12
CA ALA A 53 24.71 -24.05 -4.31
C ALA A 53 25.42 -22.79 -4.86
N ASN A 54 24.98 -21.60 -4.46
CA ASN A 54 25.49 -20.34 -5.00
C ASN A 54 26.79 -19.93 -4.29
N ARG A 55 27.93 -20.12 -4.98
CA ARG A 55 29.27 -19.80 -4.45
C ARG A 55 29.53 -18.30 -4.26
N SER A 56 28.68 -17.45 -4.83
CA SER A 56 28.73 -16.00 -4.64
C SER A 56 27.88 -15.52 -3.46
N VAL A 57 27.28 -16.44 -2.69
CA VAL A 57 26.52 -16.15 -1.48
C VAL A 57 27.30 -16.64 -0.25
N THR A 58 27.34 -15.80 0.79
CA THR A 58 27.79 -16.20 2.12
C THR A 58 26.84 -15.67 3.18
N PHE A 59 26.93 -16.22 4.39
CA PHE A 59 26.10 -15.83 5.52
C PHE A 59 26.98 -15.31 6.66
N ALA A 60 26.48 -14.28 7.36
CA ALA A 60 27.08 -13.84 8.61
C ALA A 60 27.16 -15.02 9.60
N ARG A 61 28.34 -15.24 10.19
CA ARG A 61 28.57 -16.39 11.09
C ARG A 61 27.66 -16.35 12.31
N ARG A 62 27.35 -15.14 12.79
CA ARG A 62 26.47 -14.90 13.93
C ARG A 62 25.24 -14.09 13.53
N ARG A 63 24.05 -14.63 13.84
CA ARG A 63 22.79 -13.89 13.78
C ARG A 63 22.63 -13.03 15.03
N HIS A 64 22.51 -11.73 14.84
CA HIS A 64 22.23 -10.75 15.88
C HIS A 64 20.74 -10.45 15.90
N LYS A 65 20.16 -10.33 17.09
CA LYS A 65 18.77 -9.87 17.27
C LYS A 65 18.77 -8.36 17.12
N CYS A 66 18.43 -7.82 15.95
CA CYS A 66 18.55 -6.39 15.71
C CYS A 66 17.35 -5.64 16.28
N GLY A 67 17.63 -4.50 16.90
CA GLY A 67 16.64 -3.53 17.35
C GLY A 67 16.87 -2.22 16.63
N TRP A 68 15.79 -1.50 16.34
CA TRP A 68 15.88 -0.18 15.73
C TRP A 68 16.65 0.77 16.66
N GLY A 69 17.64 1.47 16.11
CA GLY A 69 18.48 2.43 16.84
C GLY A 69 19.44 1.80 17.84
N GLU A 70 19.67 0.49 17.79
CA GLU A 70 20.58 -0.22 18.69
C GLU A 70 21.91 -0.57 18.03
N TRP A 71 22.94 -0.79 18.86
CA TRP A 71 24.23 -1.36 18.46
C TRP A 71 24.12 -2.68 17.69
N SER A 72 23.05 -3.44 17.88
CA SER A 72 22.84 -4.73 17.22
C SER A 72 22.85 -4.63 15.69
N LEU A 73 22.44 -3.50 15.10
CA LEU A 73 22.54 -3.24 13.66
C LEU A 73 24.00 -3.07 13.19
N VAL A 74 24.81 -2.32 13.94
CA VAL A 74 26.25 -2.17 13.65
C VAL A 74 26.96 -3.51 13.80
N ALA A 75 26.64 -4.28 14.85
CA ALA A 75 27.21 -5.61 15.06
C ALA A 75 26.85 -6.58 13.93
N ALA A 76 25.59 -6.60 13.49
CA ALA A 76 25.13 -7.38 12.34
C ALA A 76 25.90 -7.02 11.06
N THR A 77 26.07 -5.72 10.82
CA THR A 77 26.80 -5.20 9.66
C THR A 77 28.27 -5.64 9.70
N LEU A 78 28.95 -5.51 10.85
CA LEU A 78 30.34 -5.96 11.01
C LEU A 78 30.50 -7.48 10.80
N GLU A 79 29.56 -8.29 11.27
CA GLU A 79 29.59 -9.74 11.03
C GLU A 79 29.40 -10.09 9.55
N ALA A 80 28.49 -9.41 8.85
CA ALA A 80 28.27 -9.59 7.42
C ALA A 80 29.50 -9.16 6.60
N ILE A 81 30.09 -8.02 6.94
CA ILE A 81 31.34 -7.54 6.32
C ILE A 81 32.48 -8.55 6.52
N ARG A 82 32.67 -9.07 7.75
CA ARG A 82 33.72 -10.09 8.01
C ARG A 82 33.51 -11.36 7.19
N ALA A 83 32.26 -11.79 7.04
CA ALA A 83 31.93 -12.93 6.19
C ALA A 83 32.25 -12.64 4.72
N ALA A 84 31.86 -11.46 4.22
CA ALA A 84 32.12 -11.02 2.85
C ALA A 84 33.61 -10.90 2.53
N THR A 85 34.40 -10.23 3.38
CA THR A 85 35.84 -10.03 3.15
C THR A 85 36.61 -11.34 3.11
N THR A 86 36.20 -12.31 3.94
CA THR A 86 36.79 -13.66 4.00
C THR A 86 36.40 -14.50 2.79
N ALA A 87 35.10 -14.53 2.44
CA ALA A 87 34.59 -15.39 1.37
C ALA A 87 34.94 -14.87 -0.03
N PHE A 88 35.07 -13.55 -0.19
CA PHE A 88 35.15 -12.89 -1.50
C PHE A 88 36.43 -12.05 -1.63
N PRO A 89 37.60 -12.68 -1.82
CA PRO A 89 38.88 -11.97 -1.97
C PRO A 89 38.97 -11.09 -3.22
N ARG A 90 38.06 -11.28 -4.19
CA ARG A 90 37.98 -10.47 -5.41
C ARG A 90 36.99 -9.31 -5.32
N ALA A 91 36.24 -9.17 -4.22
CA ALA A 91 35.35 -8.03 -4.04
C ALA A 91 36.16 -6.74 -3.88
N THR A 92 35.87 -5.75 -4.72
CA THR A 92 36.50 -4.42 -4.73
C THR A 92 35.70 -3.40 -3.92
N HIS A 93 34.38 -3.56 -3.88
CA HIS A 93 33.44 -2.65 -3.25
C HIS A 93 32.48 -3.43 -2.35
N PHE A 94 32.03 -2.81 -1.27
CA PHE A 94 31.11 -3.37 -0.29
C PHE A 94 29.91 -2.45 -0.20
N TYR A 95 28.72 -2.93 -0.53
CA TYR A 95 27.54 -2.10 -0.66
C TYR A 95 26.45 -2.56 0.32
N MET A 96 26.18 -1.72 1.32
CA MET A 96 25.15 -1.94 2.33
C MET A 96 23.73 -1.82 1.76
N LEU A 97 22.93 -2.88 1.91
CA LEU A 97 21.54 -2.97 1.47
C LEU A 97 20.62 -3.56 2.55
N SER A 98 19.32 -3.38 2.37
CA SER A 98 18.28 -4.13 3.08
C SER A 98 17.40 -4.91 2.11
N GLY A 99 16.61 -5.85 2.62
CA GLY A 99 15.62 -6.59 1.81
C GLY A 99 14.57 -5.70 1.14
N ASP A 100 14.43 -4.44 1.57
CA ASP A 100 13.52 -3.46 0.98
C ASP A 100 14.18 -2.60 -0.13
N CYS A 101 15.45 -2.85 -0.45
CA CYS A 101 16.19 -2.14 -1.49
C CYS A 101 16.07 -2.86 -2.84
N MET A 102 15.95 -2.10 -3.93
CA MET A 102 16.01 -2.66 -5.29
C MET A 102 16.95 -1.83 -6.17
N PRO A 103 17.62 -2.46 -7.15
CA PRO A 103 18.44 -1.73 -8.11
C PRO A 103 17.55 -0.86 -9.00
N ILE A 104 18.06 0.31 -9.37
CA ILE A 104 17.42 1.26 -10.31
C ILE A 104 18.34 1.62 -11.49
N LYS A 105 19.42 0.86 -11.61
CA LYS A 105 20.43 0.86 -12.68
C LYS A 105 20.83 -0.58 -12.97
N SER A 106 21.37 -0.84 -14.17
CA SER A 106 21.94 -2.14 -14.50
C SER A 106 23.24 -2.40 -13.72
N ALA A 107 23.62 -3.67 -13.59
CA ALA A 107 24.90 -4.05 -13.01
C ALA A 107 26.07 -3.46 -13.81
N GLU A 108 25.99 -3.50 -15.15
CA GLU A 108 26.97 -2.87 -16.05
C GLU A 108 27.17 -1.39 -15.70
N TYR A 109 26.07 -0.63 -15.55
CA TYR A 109 26.15 0.77 -15.15
C TYR A 109 26.77 0.93 -13.77
N ALA A 110 26.38 0.09 -12.80
CA ALA A 110 26.90 0.14 -11.44
C ALA A 110 28.42 -0.15 -11.40
N HIS A 111 28.90 -1.12 -12.17
CA HIS A 111 30.32 -1.45 -12.26
C HIS A 111 31.10 -0.33 -12.91
N ALA A 112 30.62 0.20 -14.05
CA ALA A 112 31.25 1.33 -14.73
C ALA A 112 31.31 2.59 -13.83
N PHE A 113 30.23 2.87 -13.10
CA PHE A 113 30.17 3.98 -12.14
C PHE A 113 31.22 3.83 -11.04
N LEU A 114 31.38 2.64 -10.47
CA LEU A 114 32.35 2.39 -9.40
C LEU A 114 33.80 2.27 -9.90
N ASP A 115 34.01 1.84 -11.15
CA ASP A 115 35.35 1.83 -11.78
C ASP A 115 35.81 3.23 -12.19
N ALA A 116 34.89 4.19 -12.37
CA ALA A 116 35.21 5.54 -12.83
C ALA A 116 35.95 6.38 -11.78
N GLU A 117 35.78 6.06 -10.49
CA GLU A 117 36.34 6.84 -9.40
C GLU A 117 36.71 5.99 -8.18
N GLU A 118 37.94 6.14 -7.71
CA GLU A 118 38.44 5.49 -6.49
C GLU A 118 37.94 6.23 -5.23
N ALA A 119 36.64 6.15 -4.93
CA ALA A 119 36.04 6.83 -3.79
C ALA A 119 35.10 5.95 -2.94
N ASP A 120 34.97 6.34 -1.68
CA ASP A 120 33.99 5.82 -0.73
C ASP A 120 32.73 6.69 -0.73
N TYR A 121 31.57 6.08 -0.96
CA TYR A 121 30.27 6.75 -0.98
C TYR A 121 29.56 6.53 0.35
N ILE A 122 29.69 7.50 1.25
CA ILE A 122 29.06 7.49 2.56
C ILE A 122 28.68 8.91 2.95
N GLU A 123 27.45 9.09 3.41
CA GLU A 123 27.03 10.37 3.96
C GLU A 123 27.72 10.59 5.32
N SER A 124 28.56 11.61 5.43
CA SER A 124 29.25 11.98 6.67
C SER A 124 29.23 13.50 6.86
N PHE A 125 28.45 13.96 7.83
CA PHE A 125 28.41 15.35 8.27
C PHE A 125 28.82 15.45 9.73
N ASP A 126 29.38 16.58 10.14
CA ASP A 126 29.75 16.80 11.53
C ASP A 126 28.52 16.66 12.45
N PHE A 127 28.63 15.83 13.48
CA PHE A 127 27.48 15.47 14.32
C PHE A 127 26.91 16.66 15.09
N PHE A 128 27.73 17.64 15.48
CA PHE A 128 27.32 18.73 16.35
C PHE A 128 26.90 19.98 15.59
N THR A 129 27.61 20.30 14.51
CA THR A 129 27.46 21.56 13.77
C THR A 129 26.54 21.43 12.57
N SER A 130 26.30 20.23 12.04
CA SER A 130 25.38 20.05 10.90
C SER A 130 23.90 20.06 11.30
N ASP A 131 23.05 20.38 10.32
CA ASP A 131 21.58 20.36 10.40
C ASP A 131 20.97 19.00 10.00
N TRP A 132 21.77 17.93 10.00
CA TRP A 132 21.28 16.59 9.66
C TRP A 132 20.22 16.13 10.68
N ILE A 133 20.48 16.35 11.98
CA ILE A 133 19.49 16.11 13.05
C ILE A 133 18.61 17.34 13.18
N LYS A 134 17.43 17.31 12.55
CA LYS A 134 16.46 18.41 12.59
C LYS A 134 15.59 18.43 13.86
N THR A 135 15.31 17.25 14.43
CA THR A 135 14.40 17.10 15.57
C THR A 135 14.89 16.06 16.56
N GLY A 136 14.44 16.18 17.81
CA GLY A 136 14.75 15.26 18.90
C GLY A 136 16.07 15.53 19.59
N ILE A 137 16.55 14.55 20.35
CA ILE A 137 17.80 14.66 21.12
C ILE A 137 19.03 14.55 20.20
N LYS A 138 20.07 15.35 20.48
CA LYS A 138 21.29 15.46 19.65
C LYS A 138 22.51 14.98 20.44
N ALA A 139 23.07 15.82 21.31
CA ALA A 139 24.24 15.42 22.12
C ALA A 139 23.95 14.20 23.00
N GLU A 140 22.72 14.08 23.52
CA GLU A 140 22.28 12.97 24.38
C GLU A 140 22.37 11.60 23.70
N ARG A 141 22.34 11.51 22.37
CA ARG A 141 22.58 10.25 21.64
C ARG A 141 23.95 9.65 21.98
N LEU A 142 24.92 10.52 22.27
CA LEU A 142 26.33 10.20 22.49
C LEU A 142 26.80 10.36 23.93
N ILE A 143 26.27 11.31 24.70
CA ILE A 143 26.76 11.55 26.07
C ILE A 143 26.04 10.71 27.13
N TYR A 144 24.88 10.13 26.81
CA TYR A 144 24.19 9.19 27.70
C TYR A 144 24.34 7.75 27.21
N ARG A 145 24.06 6.81 28.12
CA ARG A 145 24.08 5.37 27.89
C ARG A 145 22.65 4.91 27.63
N HIS A 146 22.42 4.33 26.45
CA HIS A 146 21.12 3.87 26.01
C HIS A 146 21.01 2.36 26.19
N TYR A 147 20.32 1.93 27.26
CA TYR A 147 20.15 0.52 27.61
C TYR A 147 18.82 -0.08 27.11
N PHE A 148 17.82 0.77 26.92
CA PHE A 148 16.47 0.40 26.53
C PHE A 148 16.24 0.78 25.08
N ASN A 149 15.38 0.04 24.38
CA ASN A 149 14.99 0.39 23.01
C ASN A 149 13.84 1.41 23.03
N GLU A 150 13.99 2.52 22.29
CA GLU A 150 12.98 3.60 22.27
C GLU A 150 11.62 3.12 21.74
N ARG A 151 11.61 2.24 20.73
CA ARG A 151 10.36 1.75 20.10
C ARG A 151 9.62 0.73 20.95
N THR A 152 10.32 -0.13 21.69
CA THR A 152 9.67 -1.20 22.47
C THR A 152 9.50 -0.84 23.94
N GLN A 153 10.35 0.03 24.49
CA GLN A 153 10.44 0.35 25.92
C GLN A 153 10.53 1.87 26.13
N LYS A 154 9.63 2.61 25.48
CA LYS A 154 9.65 4.08 25.43
C LYS A 154 9.76 4.75 26.81
N ALA A 155 8.92 4.33 27.77
CA ALA A 155 8.91 4.93 29.11
C ALA A 155 10.27 4.75 29.83
N LEU A 156 10.84 3.54 29.80
CA LEU A 156 12.14 3.26 30.42
C LEU A 156 13.28 4.00 29.71
N PHE A 157 13.21 4.14 28.37
CA PHE A 157 14.19 4.90 27.59
C PHE A 157 14.28 6.36 28.07
N TYR A 158 13.16 7.08 28.06
CA TYR A 158 13.15 8.50 28.48
C TYR A 158 13.40 8.67 29.98
N THR A 159 12.92 7.76 30.81
CA THR A 159 13.19 7.77 32.26
C THR A 159 14.68 7.60 32.54
N SER A 160 15.36 6.69 31.84
CA SER A 160 16.81 6.47 31.97
C SER A 160 17.61 7.71 31.57
N ILE A 161 17.20 8.43 30.53
CA ILE A 161 17.82 9.70 30.13
C ILE A 161 17.62 10.76 31.23
N ALA A 162 16.39 10.90 31.74
CA ALA A 162 16.07 11.87 32.80
C ALA A 162 16.90 11.64 34.07
N TRP A 163 17.06 10.38 34.50
CA TRP A 163 17.93 10.03 35.64
C TRP A 163 19.40 10.30 35.38
N GLN A 164 19.92 9.93 34.20
CA GLN A 164 21.31 10.24 33.84
C GLN A 164 21.57 11.76 33.82
N ARG A 165 20.60 12.55 33.37
CA ARG A 165 20.66 14.02 33.43
C ARG A 165 20.65 14.52 34.87
N LYS A 166 19.71 14.07 35.70
CA LYS A 166 19.58 14.46 37.11
C LYS A 166 20.84 14.13 37.93
N LEU A 167 21.49 13.01 37.63
CA LEU A 167 22.69 12.53 38.32
C LEU A 167 24.01 12.97 37.66
N GLY A 168 23.98 13.73 36.57
CA GLY A 168 25.19 14.18 35.86
C GLY A 168 26.00 13.05 35.20
N LEU A 169 25.40 11.89 34.93
CA LEU A 169 26.07 10.67 34.45
C LEU A 169 26.37 10.70 32.94
N THR A 170 27.16 11.69 32.50
CA THR A 170 27.61 11.80 31.12
C THR A 170 28.80 10.86 30.82
N ARG A 171 29.05 10.56 29.54
CA ARG A 171 30.25 9.87 29.08
C ARG A 171 31.03 10.76 28.12
N ARG A 172 32.36 10.69 28.20
CA ARG A 172 33.27 11.38 27.28
C ARG A 172 33.30 10.65 25.94
N ILE A 173 33.30 11.45 24.88
CA ILE A 173 33.56 10.99 23.51
C ILE A 173 35.06 10.73 23.38
N PRO A 174 35.51 9.67 22.67
CA PRO A 174 36.93 9.47 22.39
C PRO A 174 37.52 10.76 21.77
N PRO A 175 38.53 11.38 22.41
CA PRO A 175 38.95 12.74 22.08
C PRO A 175 39.63 12.87 20.72
N ASP A 176 40.10 11.76 20.16
CA ASP A 176 40.73 11.67 18.84
C ASP A 176 39.73 11.50 17.69
N LEU A 177 38.44 11.34 17.98
CA LEU A 177 37.39 11.13 16.98
C LEU A 177 36.50 12.36 16.82
N THR A 178 36.43 12.87 15.60
CA THR A 178 35.39 13.83 15.19
C THR A 178 34.15 13.06 14.77
N ILE A 179 33.13 13.04 15.64
CA ILE A 179 31.91 12.25 15.39
C ILE A 179 31.16 12.79 14.18
N GLN A 180 30.83 11.88 13.27
CA GLN A 180 30.05 12.16 12.08
C GLN A 180 28.68 11.50 12.16
N ILE A 181 27.73 12.00 11.35
CA ILE A 181 26.40 11.43 11.15
C ILE A 181 26.02 11.40 9.67
N GLY A 182 25.19 10.43 9.30
CA GLY A 182 24.59 10.35 7.98
C GLY A 182 23.74 9.10 7.82
N SER A 183 23.31 8.85 6.59
CA SER A 183 22.53 7.66 6.23
C SER A 183 23.24 6.36 6.58
N GLN A 184 22.49 5.37 7.07
CA GLN A 184 22.96 3.99 7.27
C GLN A 184 23.50 3.34 5.97
N TRP A 185 23.07 3.80 4.80
CA TRP A 185 23.44 3.20 3.51
C TRP A 185 24.73 3.81 2.95
N TRP A 186 25.66 2.95 2.56
CA TRP A 186 26.96 3.34 2.01
C TRP A 186 27.46 2.29 1.00
N CYS A 187 28.41 2.71 0.16
CA CYS A 187 29.22 1.83 -0.67
C CYS A 187 30.70 2.17 -0.42
N LEU A 188 31.45 1.23 0.13
CA LEU A 188 32.84 1.44 0.54
C LEU A 188 33.79 0.54 -0.25
N ARG A 189 34.98 1.04 -0.55
CA ARG A 189 36.06 0.26 -1.16
C ARG A 189 36.57 -0.78 -0.19
N ARG A 190 37.11 -1.88 -0.73
CA ARG A 190 37.68 -2.99 0.04
C ARG A 190 38.70 -2.51 1.07
N ARG A 191 39.62 -1.63 0.65
CA ARG A 191 40.69 -1.09 1.51
C ARG A 191 40.11 -0.38 2.73
N THR A 192 39.09 0.45 2.54
CA THR A 192 38.39 1.16 3.62
C THR A 192 37.72 0.18 4.58
N VAL A 193 37.07 -0.86 4.06
CA VAL A 193 36.47 -1.93 4.86
C VAL A 193 37.52 -2.67 5.69
N GLU A 194 38.67 -3.02 5.11
CA GLU A 194 39.77 -3.68 5.80
C GLU A 194 40.36 -2.77 6.91
N PHE A 195 40.56 -1.48 6.64
CA PHE A 195 40.96 -0.50 7.65
C PHE A 195 39.96 -0.40 8.80
N ILE A 196 38.66 -0.41 8.51
CA ILE A 196 37.62 -0.42 9.54
C ILE A 196 37.73 -1.70 10.38
N LEU A 197 37.88 -2.87 9.76
CA LEU A 197 37.98 -4.15 10.47
C LEU A 197 39.21 -4.21 11.39
N ASP A 198 40.34 -3.69 10.94
CA ASP A 198 41.57 -3.57 11.73
C ASP A 198 41.43 -2.56 12.88
N PHE A 199 40.82 -1.41 12.59
CA PHE A 199 40.56 -0.38 13.59
C PHE A 199 39.68 -0.92 14.72
N VAL A 200 38.56 -1.59 14.41
CA VAL A 200 37.65 -2.13 15.44
C VAL A 200 38.24 -3.30 16.21
N ALA A 201 39.25 -3.99 15.66
CA ALA A 201 40.01 -5.01 16.36
C ALA A 201 40.94 -4.39 17.41
N ARG A 202 41.60 -3.28 17.08
CA ARG A 202 42.55 -2.56 17.95
C ARG A 202 41.86 -1.65 18.98
N ARG A 203 40.88 -0.85 18.55
CA ARG A 203 40.23 0.22 19.35
C ARG A 203 38.97 -0.26 20.06
N ARG A 204 39.17 -1.09 21.10
CA ARG A 204 38.08 -1.65 21.93
C ARG A 204 37.31 -0.59 22.73
N ASP A 205 37.94 0.54 23.02
CA ASP A 205 37.35 1.72 23.65
C ASP A 205 36.23 2.32 22.78
N VAL A 206 36.48 2.51 21.48
CA VAL A 206 35.51 3.04 20.51
C VAL A 206 34.31 2.09 20.37
N MET A 207 34.58 0.79 20.30
CA MET A 207 33.53 -0.23 20.28
C MET A 207 32.66 -0.22 21.55
N ARG A 208 33.25 0.04 22.72
CA ARG A 208 32.51 0.16 23.98
C ARG A 208 31.65 1.43 24.02
N PHE A 209 32.16 2.52 23.45
CA PHE A 209 31.44 3.79 23.32
C PHE A 209 30.19 3.64 22.43
N PHE A 210 30.35 3.18 21.19
CA PHE A 210 29.22 3.09 20.26
C PHE A 210 28.19 2.03 20.67
N ARG A 211 28.58 0.99 21.43
CA ARG A 211 27.66 -0.02 21.96
C ARG A 211 26.52 0.55 22.80
N ARG A 212 26.73 1.69 23.47
CA ARG A 212 25.73 2.35 24.32
C ARG A 212 25.25 3.68 23.74
N SER A 213 25.53 3.93 22.45
CA SER A 213 25.02 5.09 21.71
C SER A 213 23.68 4.77 21.08
N TRP A 214 22.82 5.78 20.92
CA TRP A 214 21.54 5.62 20.25
C TRP A 214 21.68 5.93 18.75
N ILE A 215 21.09 5.07 17.93
CA ILE A 215 21.20 5.08 16.46
C ILE A 215 22.68 5.09 16.01
N PRO A 216 23.51 4.13 16.48
CA PRO A 216 24.92 4.08 16.11
C PRO A 216 25.12 3.66 14.65
N ASP A 217 24.13 3.07 14.00
CA ASP A 217 24.13 2.69 12.59
C ASP A 217 24.21 3.90 11.62
N GLU A 218 23.85 5.10 12.09
CA GLU A 218 23.96 6.37 11.36
C GLU A 218 25.19 7.20 11.76
N THR A 219 26.01 6.73 12.70
CA THR A 219 27.18 7.50 13.19
C THR A 219 28.49 6.71 13.20
N PHE A 220 28.44 5.40 13.40
CA PHE A 220 29.62 4.55 13.57
C PHE A 220 30.48 4.52 12.31
N PHE A 221 29.93 4.05 11.19
CA PHE A 221 30.69 3.94 9.94
C PHE A 221 31.11 5.30 9.41
N GLN A 222 30.26 6.31 9.55
CA GLN A 222 30.50 7.69 9.14
C GLN A 222 31.71 8.28 9.88
N THR A 223 31.75 8.10 11.20
CA THR A 223 32.87 8.54 12.04
C THR A 223 34.17 7.82 11.67
N LEU A 224 34.10 6.50 11.49
CA LEU A 224 35.28 5.68 11.22
C LEU A 224 35.85 5.94 9.83
N VAL A 225 35.02 6.04 8.80
CA VAL A 225 35.48 6.35 7.43
C VAL A 225 36.13 7.73 7.42
N ARG A 226 35.50 8.76 8.01
CA ARG A 226 36.07 10.11 8.06
C ARG A 226 37.36 10.20 8.87
N HIS A 227 37.56 9.30 9.83
CA HIS A 227 38.79 9.22 10.63
C HIS A 227 39.92 8.46 9.91
N LEU A 228 39.60 7.48 9.07
CA LEU A 228 40.58 6.55 8.47
C LEU A 228 40.92 6.87 7.02
N VAL A 229 40.04 7.57 6.30
CA VAL A 229 40.14 7.80 4.86
C VAL A 229 40.34 9.30 4.57
N PRO A 230 41.27 9.67 3.66
CA PRO A 230 41.43 11.06 3.24
C PRO A 230 40.15 11.65 2.66
N GLU A 231 39.89 12.93 2.94
CA GLU A 231 38.63 13.59 2.54
C GLU A 231 38.38 13.59 1.03
N HIS A 232 39.42 13.71 0.20
CA HIS A 232 39.28 13.70 -1.26
C HIS A 232 38.86 12.34 -1.84
N GLU A 233 39.01 11.26 -1.07
CA GLU A 233 38.54 9.91 -1.42
C GLU A 233 37.13 9.63 -0.89
N ILE A 234 36.45 10.60 -0.26
CA ILE A 234 35.10 10.46 0.28
C ILE A 234 34.13 11.28 -0.58
N ARG A 235 33.01 10.67 -0.97
CA ARG A 235 31.86 11.35 -1.55
C ARG A 235 30.75 11.33 -0.51
N THR A 236 30.40 12.51 0.00
CA THR A 236 29.41 12.72 1.08
C THR A 236 27.97 12.51 0.58
N ARG A 237 27.66 11.30 0.14
CA ARG A 237 26.35 10.87 -0.35
C ARG A 237 26.23 9.34 -0.33
N PRO A 238 25.02 8.79 -0.13
CA PRO A 238 24.77 7.39 -0.40
C PRO A 238 24.57 7.15 -1.91
N LEU A 239 24.71 5.90 -2.34
CA LEU A 239 24.29 5.43 -3.68
C LEU A 239 22.87 4.84 -3.69
N THR A 240 22.21 4.81 -2.53
CA THR A 240 20.83 4.35 -2.38
C THR A 240 19.88 5.55 -2.25
N PHE A 241 19.02 5.74 -3.25
CA PHE A 241 17.98 6.74 -3.25
C PHE A 241 16.93 6.44 -2.19
N LEU A 242 16.60 7.46 -1.41
CA LEU A 242 15.57 7.41 -0.39
C LEU A 242 14.97 8.79 -0.21
N MET A 243 13.70 8.79 0.17
CA MET A 243 12.94 9.99 0.51
C MET A 243 12.25 9.78 1.85
N PHE A 244 12.04 10.90 2.54
CA PHE A 244 11.25 10.95 3.75
C PHE A 244 10.09 11.90 3.54
N THR A 245 8.95 11.58 4.15
CA THR A 245 7.86 12.53 4.34
C THR A 245 8.30 13.62 5.32
N ASP A 246 7.57 14.72 5.38
CA ASP A 246 7.87 15.80 6.34
C ASP A 246 7.69 15.38 7.80
N TYR A 247 7.07 14.21 8.05
CA TYR A 247 6.97 13.60 9.37
C TYR A 247 8.16 12.68 9.71
N GLY A 248 9.18 12.62 8.85
CA GLY A 248 10.37 11.78 9.06
C GLY A 248 10.12 10.29 8.80
N MET A 249 9.03 9.94 8.10
CA MET A 249 8.75 8.55 7.71
C MET A 249 9.30 8.27 6.32
N PRO A 250 9.97 7.12 6.08
CA PRO A 250 10.47 6.78 4.75
C PRO A 250 9.32 6.62 3.76
N VAL A 251 9.48 7.15 2.56
CA VAL A 251 8.54 6.99 1.44
C VAL A 251 8.66 5.57 0.88
N THR A 252 7.52 4.96 0.59
CA THR A 252 7.43 3.64 -0.06
C THR A 252 7.09 3.84 -1.54
N PHE A 253 7.82 3.16 -2.42
CA PHE A 253 7.65 3.24 -3.86
C PHE A 253 6.74 2.13 -4.42
N HIS A 254 5.90 2.49 -5.39
CA HIS A 254 4.85 1.65 -5.99
C HIS A 254 4.99 1.51 -7.52
N ASP A 255 4.13 0.69 -8.13
CA ASP A 255 4.22 0.27 -9.55
C ASP A 255 4.29 1.42 -10.57
N ASP A 256 3.71 2.57 -10.24
CA ASP A 256 3.67 3.78 -11.07
C ASP A 256 4.96 4.61 -11.06
N GLN A 257 5.94 4.24 -10.21
CA GLN A 257 7.14 5.06 -9.96
C GLN A 257 8.41 4.53 -10.61
N HIS A 258 8.32 3.59 -11.55
CA HIS A 258 9.48 3.05 -12.24
C HIS A 258 10.34 4.14 -12.89
N ASP A 259 9.74 5.00 -13.72
CA ASP A 259 10.50 5.97 -14.52
C ASP A 259 11.09 7.08 -13.65
N LEU A 260 10.36 7.47 -12.59
CA LEU A 260 10.88 8.34 -11.53
C LEU A 260 12.18 7.77 -10.96
N LEU A 261 12.20 6.49 -10.61
CA LEU A 261 13.36 5.83 -10.01
C LEU A 261 14.54 5.75 -10.99
N LEU A 262 14.30 5.41 -12.25
CA LEU A 262 15.36 5.33 -13.27
C LEU A 262 15.98 6.68 -13.59
N ALA A 263 15.23 7.78 -13.44
CA ALA A 263 15.74 9.14 -13.63
C ALA A 263 16.63 9.65 -12.48
N GLN A 264 16.72 8.93 -11.35
CA GLN A 264 17.55 9.34 -10.23
C GLN A 264 19.02 8.97 -10.44
N ASP A 265 19.92 9.87 -10.03
CA ASP A 265 21.36 9.66 -10.02
C ASP A 265 21.79 8.76 -8.86
N TYR A 266 21.27 7.53 -8.77
CA TYR A 266 21.57 6.57 -7.69
C TYR A 266 21.57 5.16 -8.30
N LEU A 267 22.21 4.20 -7.62
CA LEU A 267 22.29 2.81 -8.08
C LEU A 267 21.11 1.96 -7.58
N PHE A 268 20.67 2.21 -6.34
CA PHE A 268 19.54 1.52 -5.71
C PHE A 268 18.51 2.51 -5.20
N ALA A 269 17.31 2.03 -4.91
CA ALA A 269 16.27 2.78 -4.21
C ALA A 269 15.71 2.03 -3.01
N ARG A 270 15.24 2.79 -2.02
CA ARG A 270 14.59 2.32 -0.80
C ARG A 270 13.49 3.30 -0.36
N LYS A 271 12.29 2.86 -0.01
CA LYS A 271 11.82 1.49 0.17
C LYS A 271 10.85 1.09 -0.93
N ILE A 272 11.03 -0.08 -1.55
CA ILE A 272 10.04 -0.60 -2.50
C ILE A 272 8.92 -1.31 -1.73
N SER A 273 7.66 -1.07 -2.14
CA SER A 273 6.50 -1.74 -1.53
C SER A 273 6.58 -3.26 -1.72
N PRO A 274 6.23 -4.06 -0.70
CA PRO A 274 6.05 -5.51 -0.85
C PRO A 274 5.10 -5.87 -2.01
N ASP A 275 4.05 -5.07 -2.18
CA ASP A 275 2.95 -5.33 -3.12
C ASP A 275 3.20 -4.76 -4.53
N ALA A 276 4.31 -4.02 -4.74
CA ALA A 276 4.68 -3.47 -6.05
C ALA A 276 5.33 -4.55 -6.93
N LEU A 277 4.56 -5.58 -7.28
CA LEU A 277 5.04 -6.75 -8.01
C LEU A 277 5.54 -6.37 -9.40
N GLY A 278 4.83 -5.47 -10.10
CA GLY A 278 5.20 -4.99 -11.43
C GLY A 278 6.52 -4.22 -11.41
N LEU A 279 6.69 -3.31 -10.46
CA LEU A 279 7.93 -2.56 -10.26
C LEU A 279 9.09 -3.50 -9.95
N LYS A 280 8.90 -4.43 -9.01
CA LYS A 280 9.94 -5.39 -8.62
C LYS A 280 10.40 -6.24 -9.79
N ALA A 281 9.47 -6.71 -10.62
CA ALA A 281 9.80 -7.48 -11.82
C ALA A 281 10.61 -6.64 -12.83
N ARG A 282 10.16 -5.41 -13.13
CA ARG A 282 10.85 -4.50 -14.06
C ARG A 282 12.25 -4.12 -13.60
N LEU A 283 12.40 -3.69 -12.35
CA LEU A 283 13.70 -3.39 -11.75
C LEU A 283 14.59 -4.63 -11.64
N GLY A 284 13.98 -5.80 -11.45
CA GLY A 284 14.68 -7.07 -11.42
C GLY A 284 15.32 -7.43 -12.75
N ALA A 285 14.55 -7.32 -13.84
CA ALA A 285 15.04 -7.52 -15.20
C ALA A 285 16.11 -6.48 -15.57
N LEU A 286 15.89 -5.21 -15.19
CA LEU A 286 16.81 -4.10 -15.45
C LEU A 286 18.24 -4.37 -14.94
N TYR A 287 18.38 -4.97 -13.75
CA TYR A 287 19.71 -5.17 -13.16
C TYR A 287 20.63 -6.03 -14.04
N THR A 288 20.06 -7.01 -14.73
CA THR A 288 20.78 -7.95 -15.59
C THR A 288 20.80 -7.53 -17.06
N ALA A 289 20.17 -6.39 -17.41
CA ALA A 289 20.16 -5.87 -18.77
C ALA A 289 21.48 -5.16 -19.10
N GLU A 290 21.94 -5.32 -20.34
CA GLU A 290 23.15 -4.69 -20.88
C GLU A 290 22.78 -3.59 -21.90
N GLY A 291 23.67 -2.60 -22.08
CA GLY A 291 23.50 -1.53 -23.07
C GLY A 291 22.40 -0.52 -22.74
N VAL A 292 21.89 -0.52 -21.50
CA VAL A 292 20.81 0.38 -21.09
C VAL A 292 21.34 1.80 -20.87
N GLN A 293 20.75 2.76 -21.58
CA GLN A 293 21.04 4.19 -21.40
C GLN A 293 20.07 4.80 -20.38
N PHE A 294 20.59 5.59 -19.45
CA PHE A 294 19.80 6.25 -18.40
C PHE A 294 19.79 7.76 -18.59
N ALA A 295 18.61 8.34 -18.77
CA ALA A 295 18.42 9.79 -18.75
C ALA A 295 18.28 10.27 -17.30
N ILE A 296 19.39 10.71 -16.70
CA ILE A 296 19.45 11.11 -15.29
C ILE A 296 19.07 12.58 -15.15
N SER A 297 17.98 12.86 -14.42
CA SER A 297 17.58 14.22 -14.04
C SER A 297 17.85 14.52 -12.57
N GLY A 298 17.73 13.53 -11.68
CA GLY A 298 17.96 13.70 -10.23
C GLY A 298 16.91 14.53 -9.49
N GLU A 299 15.78 14.85 -10.12
CA GLU A 299 14.78 15.81 -9.62
C GLU A 299 13.77 15.19 -8.62
N GLY A 300 13.87 13.90 -8.31
CA GLY A 300 12.80 13.16 -7.62
C GLY A 300 12.45 13.72 -6.24
N ARG A 301 13.46 14.19 -5.48
CA ARG A 301 13.25 14.81 -4.16
C ARG A 301 12.49 16.13 -4.23
N GLU A 302 12.84 16.97 -5.20
CA GLU A 302 12.22 18.30 -5.36
C GLU A 302 10.80 18.17 -5.92
N LEU A 303 10.59 17.27 -6.88
CA LEU A 303 9.25 16.93 -7.38
C LEU A 303 8.36 16.40 -6.25
N PHE A 304 8.87 15.49 -5.43
CA PHE A 304 8.12 14.97 -4.28
C PHE A 304 7.75 16.07 -3.29
N ARG A 305 8.69 16.95 -2.93
CA ARG A 305 8.44 18.09 -2.03
C ARG A 305 7.40 19.04 -2.60
N PHE A 306 7.48 19.34 -3.90
CA PHE A 306 6.52 20.19 -4.59
C PHE A 306 5.12 19.57 -4.60
N LEU A 307 4.98 18.32 -5.06
CA LEU A 307 3.69 17.64 -5.16
C LEU A 307 3.02 17.48 -3.79
N THR A 308 3.77 17.05 -2.77
CA THR A 308 3.23 16.88 -1.41
C THR A 308 2.87 18.22 -0.77
N GLY A 309 3.70 19.25 -0.93
CA GLY A 309 3.42 20.60 -0.44
C GLY A 309 2.14 21.19 -1.06
N ARG A 310 1.94 20.98 -2.36
CA ARG A 310 0.74 21.46 -3.07
C ARG A 310 -0.51 20.67 -2.69
N GLY A 311 -0.37 19.35 -2.53
CA GLY A 311 -1.46 18.49 -2.05
C GLY A 311 -2.01 18.93 -0.69
N ARG A 312 -1.15 19.43 0.21
CA ARG A 312 -1.56 19.96 1.53
C ARG A 312 -2.40 21.22 1.48
N ILE A 313 -2.15 22.10 0.51
CA ILE A 313 -2.96 23.30 0.29
C ILE A 313 -4.16 23.02 -0.64
N GLY A 314 -4.52 21.74 -0.80
CA GLY A 314 -5.64 21.30 -1.62
C GLY A 314 -5.40 21.37 -3.14
N ARG A 315 -4.21 21.78 -3.59
CA ARG A 315 -3.87 21.81 -5.02
C ARG A 315 -3.41 20.42 -5.47
N ARG A 316 -4.07 19.90 -6.49
CA ARG A 316 -3.83 18.54 -7.02
C ARG A 316 -3.42 18.65 -8.48
N PHE A 317 -2.44 17.85 -8.88
CA PHE A 317 -1.87 17.86 -10.24
C PHE A 317 -2.29 16.65 -11.09
N ALA A 318 -3.00 15.70 -10.49
CA ALA A 318 -3.62 14.59 -11.19
C ALA A 318 -5.08 14.47 -10.73
N PRO A 319 -6.02 14.13 -11.65
CA PRO A 319 -7.35 13.69 -11.28
C PRO A 319 -7.24 12.50 -10.31
N ARG A 320 -8.17 12.36 -9.38
CA ARG A 320 -8.25 11.10 -8.62
C ARG A 320 -8.44 9.94 -9.59
N PHE A 321 -7.98 8.73 -9.26
CA PHE A 321 -8.17 7.57 -10.16
C PHE A 321 -9.66 7.35 -10.50
N TRP A 322 -10.58 7.69 -9.58
CA TRP A 322 -12.03 7.66 -9.80
C TRP A 322 -12.61 8.89 -10.53
N GLU A 323 -11.80 9.94 -10.73
CA GLU A 323 -12.12 11.10 -11.57
C GLU A 323 -11.60 10.93 -13.00
N THR A 324 -10.51 10.18 -13.21
CA THR A 324 -9.92 9.96 -14.55
C THR A 324 -10.79 9.12 -15.48
N GLU A 325 -11.72 8.33 -14.93
CA GLU A 325 -12.62 7.48 -15.69
C GLU A 325 -14.03 7.54 -15.07
N THR A 326 -14.71 8.65 -15.30
CA THR A 326 -16.09 8.90 -14.86
C THR A 326 -17.15 8.17 -15.68
N SER A 327 -16.74 7.39 -16.68
CA SER A 327 -17.66 6.62 -17.51
C SER A 327 -17.56 5.13 -17.19
N LEU A 328 -18.72 4.51 -16.97
CA LEU A 328 -18.87 3.08 -16.73
C LEU A 328 -18.57 2.21 -17.96
N GLY A 329 -18.37 2.82 -19.13
CA GLY A 329 -18.00 2.14 -20.39
C GLY A 329 -19.19 1.85 -21.30
N ARG A 330 -18.99 1.98 -22.63
CA ARG A 330 -20.06 1.80 -23.65
C ARG A 330 -20.54 0.36 -23.81
N GLU A 331 -19.68 -0.60 -23.48
CA GLU A 331 -19.95 -2.04 -23.68
C GLU A 331 -20.71 -2.66 -22.50
N ARG A 332 -20.95 -1.90 -21.42
CA ARG A 332 -21.59 -2.41 -20.21
C ARG A 332 -23.09 -2.13 -20.16
N THR A 333 -23.83 -3.04 -19.54
CA THR A 333 -25.27 -2.94 -19.29
C THR A 333 -25.55 -2.95 -17.78
N LEU A 334 -26.18 -1.88 -17.29
CA LEU A 334 -26.66 -1.77 -15.92
C LEU A 334 -28.17 -2.01 -15.86
N LEU A 335 -28.56 -2.98 -15.05
CA LEU A 335 -29.94 -3.37 -14.81
C LEU A 335 -30.38 -2.79 -13.47
N LEU A 336 -31.22 -1.77 -13.49
CA LEU A 336 -31.76 -1.15 -12.27
C LEU A 336 -33.10 -1.79 -11.94
N LEU A 337 -33.21 -2.37 -10.74
CA LEU A 337 -34.45 -2.94 -10.22
C LEU A 337 -35.03 -2.02 -9.13
N THR A 338 -36.20 -1.45 -9.35
CA THR A 338 -36.86 -0.57 -8.37
C THR A 338 -38.15 -1.18 -7.85
N CYS A 339 -38.33 -1.16 -6.53
CA CYS A 339 -39.54 -1.60 -5.85
C CYS A 339 -39.63 -0.92 -4.49
N LYS A 340 -40.83 -0.49 -4.07
CA LYS A 340 -41.02 0.02 -2.71
C LYS A 340 -40.99 -1.07 -1.65
N LYS A 341 -41.51 -2.27 -1.97
CA LYS A 341 -41.35 -3.44 -1.10
C LYS A 341 -39.95 -4.01 -1.28
N TRP A 342 -38.96 -3.47 -0.56
CA TRP A 342 -37.55 -3.82 -0.75
C TRP A 342 -37.28 -5.33 -0.68
N ASN A 343 -38.01 -6.08 0.17
CA ASN A 343 -37.91 -7.53 0.25
C ASN A 343 -38.28 -8.24 -1.06
N VAL A 344 -39.25 -7.73 -1.82
CA VAL A 344 -39.66 -8.28 -3.11
C VAL A 344 -38.52 -8.13 -4.13
N ALA A 345 -37.93 -6.93 -4.23
CA ALA A 345 -36.79 -6.71 -5.12
C ALA A 345 -35.56 -7.51 -4.71
N LYS A 346 -35.26 -7.63 -3.41
CA LYS A 346 -34.15 -8.47 -2.92
C LYS A 346 -34.35 -9.95 -3.28
N ARG A 347 -35.57 -10.49 -3.08
CA ARG A 347 -35.90 -11.88 -3.47
C ARG A 347 -35.76 -12.08 -4.97
N LEU A 348 -36.22 -11.11 -5.79
CA LEU A 348 -36.07 -11.18 -7.24
C LEU A 348 -34.60 -11.10 -7.67
N ALA A 349 -33.82 -10.17 -7.11
CA ALA A 349 -32.39 -10.03 -7.39
C ALA A 349 -31.61 -11.30 -7.01
N GLU A 350 -31.93 -11.91 -5.87
CA GLU A 350 -31.33 -13.17 -5.43
C GLU A 350 -31.65 -14.32 -6.39
N ARG A 351 -32.91 -14.43 -6.83
CA ARG A 351 -33.34 -15.43 -7.82
C ARG A 351 -32.64 -15.26 -9.16
N ILE A 352 -32.51 -14.02 -9.63
CA ILE A 352 -31.76 -13.69 -10.85
C ILE A 352 -30.29 -14.12 -10.70
N ARG A 353 -29.67 -13.86 -9.54
CA ARG A 353 -28.28 -14.26 -9.27
C ARG A 353 -28.09 -15.78 -9.27
N GLN A 354 -29.09 -16.54 -8.79
CA GLN A 354 -29.01 -18.00 -8.70
C GLN A 354 -29.28 -18.70 -10.03
N LEU A 355 -30.15 -18.14 -10.87
CA LEU A 355 -30.66 -18.78 -12.08
C LEU A 355 -30.13 -18.14 -13.38
N SER A 356 -29.32 -17.08 -13.28
CA SER A 356 -28.69 -16.43 -14.42
C SER A 356 -27.23 -16.10 -14.12
N PRO A 357 -26.37 -15.92 -15.13
CA PRO A 357 -24.98 -15.53 -14.94
C PRO A 357 -24.81 -14.06 -14.54
N ILE A 358 -25.91 -13.31 -14.38
CA ILE A 358 -25.87 -11.87 -14.10
C ILE A 358 -25.62 -11.66 -12.59
N PRO A 359 -24.49 -11.04 -12.19
CA PRO A 359 -24.29 -10.62 -10.81
C PRO A 359 -25.41 -9.65 -10.38
N ALA A 360 -25.94 -9.85 -9.18
CA ALA A 360 -26.98 -9.01 -8.61
C ALA A 360 -26.67 -8.64 -7.16
N THR A 361 -26.96 -7.39 -6.81
CA THR A 361 -26.86 -6.88 -5.44
C THR A 361 -28.11 -6.09 -5.06
N GLY A 362 -28.40 -6.06 -3.76
CA GLY A 362 -29.52 -5.33 -3.17
C GLY A 362 -29.33 -3.80 -3.19
N TYR A 363 -29.97 -3.12 -2.24
CA TYR A 363 -30.05 -1.66 -2.16
C TYR A 363 -28.75 -1.05 -1.64
N LEU A 364 -27.67 -1.17 -2.41
CA LEU A 364 -26.32 -0.83 -1.95
C LEU A 364 -26.14 0.65 -1.57
N PHE A 365 -26.94 1.55 -2.14
CA PHE A 365 -26.91 2.99 -1.83
C PHE A 365 -27.79 3.38 -0.63
N ASN A 366 -28.64 2.47 -0.15
CA ASN A 366 -29.62 2.74 0.90
C ASN A 366 -29.34 1.90 2.17
N GLU A 367 -28.82 0.67 2.03
CA GLU A 367 -28.61 -0.28 3.12
C GLU A 367 -27.13 -0.50 3.42
N ALA A 368 -26.70 -0.12 4.63
CA ALA A 368 -25.31 -0.25 5.07
C ALA A 368 -24.83 -1.71 5.11
N ASP A 369 -25.72 -2.65 5.42
CA ASP A 369 -25.49 -4.09 5.58
C ASP A 369 -25.56 -4.88 4.26
N THR A 370 -25.71 -4.21 3.11
CA THR A 370 -25.63 -4.87 1.80
C THR A 370 -24.29 -5.60 1.65
N PRO A 371 -24.28 -6.92 1.37
CA PRO A 371 -23.05 -7.68 1.21
C PRO A 371 -22.31 -7.24 -0.06
N LEU A 372 -21.10 -6.70 0.11
CA LEU A 372 -20.25 -6.22 -0.97
C LEU A 372 -18.82 -6.77 -0.79
N PRO A 373 -18.09 -6.99 -1.89
CA PRO A 373 -16.68 -7.37 -1.83
C PRO A 373 -15.83 -6.26 -1.19
N ASP A 374 -14.58 -6.58 -0.83
CA ASP A 374 -13.67 -5.54 -0.37
C ASP A 374 -13.19 -4.69 -1.56
N LEU A 375 -13.61 -3.42 -1.55
CA LEU A 375 -13.36 -2.43 -2.61
C LEU A 375 -12.51 -1.26 -2.08
N GLY A 376 -11.59 -1.52 -1.15
CA GLY A 376 -10.65 -0.50 -0.68
C GLY A 376 -11.29 0.58 0.20
N GLY A 377 -12.37 0.24 0.89
CA GLY A 377 -13.03 1.10 1.89
C GLY A 377 -14.09 2.05 1.33
N ILE A 378 -14.33 2.07 0.02
CA ILE A 378 -15.42 2.84 -0.61
C ILE A 378 -16.80 2.25 -0.30
N GLN A 379 -16.86 0.94 -0.08
CA GLN A 379 -18.05 0.16 0.22
C GLN A 379 -18.53 0.29 1.68
N THR A 380 -17.84 1.03 2.55
CA THR A 380 -18.07 0.94 4.00
C THR A 380 -19.35 1.63 4.49
N THR A 381 -19.76 2.74 3.87
CA THR A 381 -20.97 3.49 4.32
C THR A 381 -21.82 3.92 3.12
N PRO A 382 -23.16 3.99 3.25
CA PRO A 382 -24.05 4.48 2.20
C PRO A 382 -23.65 5.86 1.66
N GLU A 383 -23.20 6.79 2.51
CA GLU A 383 -22.80 8.13 2.09
C GLU A 383 -21.57 8.10 1.18
N LYS A 384 -20.57 7.27 1.52
CA LYS A 384 -19.38 7.08 0.67
C LYS A 384 -19.75 6.41 -0.64
N ARG A 385 -20.60 5.37 -0.59
CA ARG A 385 -21.09 4.67 -1.78
C ARG A 385 -21.80 5.63 -2.73
N THR A 386 -22.72 6.45 -2.22
CA THR A 386 -23.45 7.44 -3.01
C THR A 386 -22.54 8.54 -3.54
N ARG A 387 -21.59 9.03 -2.74
CA ARG A 387 -20.60 10.04 -3.17
C ARG A 387 -19.71 9.54 -4.32
N HIS A 388 -19.39 8.25 -4.34
CA HIS A 388 -18.50 7.63 -5.30
C HIS A 388 -19.19 6.57 -6.18
N ARG A 389 -20.48 6.74 -6.42
CA ARG A 389 -21.39 5.78 -7.07
C ARG A 389 -20.86 5.17 -8.37
N ARG A 390 -20.36 5.97 -9.31
CA ARG A 390 -19.85 5.46 -10.60
C ARG A 390 -18.58 4.62 -10.42
N ALA A 391 -17.66 5.06 -9.56
CA ALA A 391 -16.45 4.31 -9.26
C ALA A 391 -16.77 2.97 -8.57
N LEU A 392 -17.70 3.00 -7.62
CA LEU A 392 -18.17 1.79 -6.94
C LEU A 392 -18.77 0.79 -7.94
N VAL A 393 -19.69 1.23 -8.80
CA VAL A 393 -20.33 0.36 -9.81
C VAL A 393 -19.30 -0.16 -10.81
N ARG A 394 -18.32 0.66 -11.23
CA ARG A 394 -17.20 0.21 -12.07
C ARG A 394 -16.41 -0.91 -11.41
N MET A 395 -16.01 -0.71 -10.14
CA MET A 395 -15.25 -1.71 -9.40
C MET A 395 -16.03 -3.02 -9.23
N LEU A 396 -17.37 -2.95 -9.14
CA LEU A 396 -18.22 -4.13 -9.12
C LEU A 396 -18.22 -4.90 -10.45
N PHE A 397 -18.29 -4.19 -11.59
CA PHE A 397 -18.10 -4.81 -12.91
C PHE A 397 -16.74 -5.51 -13.01
N ASP A 398 -15.67 -4.82 -12.61
CA ASP A 398 -14.30 -5.33 -12.68
C ASP A 398 -14.10 -6.54 -11.75
N TYR A 399 -14.64 -6.48 -10.52
CA TYR A 399 -14.56 -7.55 -9.54
C TYR A 399 -15.26 -8.83 -10.01
N TRP A 400 -16.49 -8.71 -10.54
CA TRP A 400 -17.26 -9.85 -11.02
C TRP A 400 -16.91 -10.27 -12.46
N LYS A 401 -16.03 -9.53 -13.15
CA LYS A 401 -15.62 -9.78 -14.54
C LYS A 401 -16.82 -10.00 -15.46
N SER A 402 -17.81 -9.11 -15.34
CA SER A 402 -19.05 -9.16 -16.10
C SER A 402 -19.29 -7.81 -16.75
N ASP A 403 -19.88 -7.81 -17.96
CA ASP A 403 -20.35 -6.59 -18.62
C ASP A 403 -21.80 -6.25 -18.26
N ARG A 404 -22.44 -7.09 -17.43
CA ARG A 404 -23.82 -6.96 -17.00
C ARG A 404 -23.90 -6.98 -15.48
N LEU A 405 -24.67 -6.07 -14.89
CA LEU A 405 -24.81 -5.97 -13.44
C LEU A 405 -26.21 -5.52 -13.06
N LEU A 406 -26.82 -6.21 -12.10
CA LEU A 406 -28.11 -5.82 -11.50
C LEU A 406 -27.92 -5.17 -10.13
N LEU A 407 -28.56 -4.01 -9.94
CA LEU A 407 -28.58 -3.28 -8.68
C LEU A 407 -30.02 -2.96 -8.29
N CYS A 408 -30.40 -3.15 -7.02
CA CYS A 408 -31.64 -2.58 -6.52
C CYS A 408 -31.46 -1.09 -6.19
N ILE A 409 -32.45 -0.28 -6.56
CA ILE A 409 -32.48 1.16 -6.29
C ILE A 409 -33.83 1.56 -5.71
N ASP A 410 -33.84 2.44 -4.72
CA ASP A 410 -35.08 2.91 -4.13
C ASP A 410 -35.85 3.81 -5.11
N PRO A 411 -37.19 3.68 -5.23
CA PRO A 411 -38.00 4.48 -6.13
C PRO A 411 -37.90 5.99 -5.88
N GLY A 412 -37.63 6.44 -4.65
CA GLY A 412 -37.40 7.84 -4.33
C GLY A 412 -36.06 8.39 -4.85
N SER A 413 -35.14 7.53 -5.30
CA SER A 413 -33.79 7.91 -5.75
C SER A 413 -33.71 8.21 -7.26
N VAL A 414 -34.67 8.98 -7.79
CA VAL A 414 -34.76 9.31 -9.23
C VAL A 414 -33.50 10.02 -9.74
N ASP A 415 -32.92 10.93 -8.95
CA ASP A 415 -31.69 11.65 -9.31
C ASP A 415 -30.50 10.70 -9.52
N LEU A 416 -30.44 9.61 -8.74
CA LEU A 416 -29.42 8.57 -8.88
C LEU A 416 -29.66 7.72 -10.14
N MET A 417 -30.92 7.42 -10.46
CA MET A 417 -31.25 6.76 -11.74
C MET A 417 -30.81 7.64 -12.91
N GLN A 418 -31.15 8.93 -12.90
CA GLN A 418 -30.75 9.89 -13.93
C GLN A 418 -29.23 10.01 -14.06
N ASP A 419 -28.47 9.99 -12.95
CA ASP A 419 -27.00 10.00 -13.01
C ASP A 419 -26.43 8.82 -13.82
N PHE A 420 -27.03 7.63 -13.70
CA PHE A 420 -26.63 6.47 -14.49
C PHE A 420 -27.07 6.56 -15.96
N TYR A 421 -28.28 7.06 -16.22
CA TYR A 421 -28.76 7.28 -17.59
C TYR A 421 -27.96 8.36 -18.35
N ASN A 422 -27.36 9.30 -17.64
CA ASN A 422 -26.50 10.35 -18.20
C ASN A 422 -25.05 9.89 -18.49
N ASP A 423 -24.71 8.62 -18.22
CA ASP A 423 -23.42 8.03 -18.57
C ASP A 423 -23.54 7.25 -19.91
N ARG A 424 -22.42 6.75 -20.44
CA ARG A 424 -22.31 6.14 -21.77
C ARG A 424 -22.66 4.66 -21.82
N LEU A 425 -23.09 4.06 -20.72
CA LEU A 425 -23.47 2.65 -20.65
C LEU A 425 -24.92 2.44 -21.13
N THR A 426 -25.31 1.19 -21.38
CA THR A 426 -26.73 0.86 -21.56
C THR A 426 -27.39 0.69 -20.20
N VAL A 427 -28.41 1.47 -19.90
CA VAL A 427 -29.23 1.28 -18.69
C VAL A 427 -30.58 0.69 -19.08
N ARG A 428 -31.06 -0.27 -18.29
CA ARG A 428 -32.44 -0.77 -18.33
C ARG A 428 -33.02 -0.66 -16.93
N LEU A 429 -34.26 -0.20 -16.82
CA LEU A 429 -34.93 -0.01 -15.54
C LEU A 429 -36.17 -0.92 -15.49
N MET A 430 -36.31 -1.69 -14.41
CA MET A 430 -37.50 -2.48 -14.13
C MET A 430 -38.16 -1.96 -12.86
N GLU A 431 -39.41 -1.52 -12.97
CA GLU A 431 -40.26 -1.23 -11.82
C GLU A 431 -41.11 -2.45 -11.45
N VAL A 432 -41.02 -2.88 -10.18
CA VAL A 432 -41.90 -3.90 -9.60
C VAL A 432 -43.04 -3.21 -8.87
N GLU A 433 -44.20 -3.17 -9.50
CA GLU A 433 -45.44 -2.58 -8.99
C GLU A 433 -46.15 -3.61 -8.11
N CYS A 434 -46.07 -3.40 -6.79
CA CYS A 434 -46.74 -4.22 -5.77
C CYS A 434 -48.04 -3.59 -5.30
N GLU A 435 -48.96 -4.43 -4.82
CA GLU A 435 -50.15 -3.96 -4.11
C GLU A 435 -49.82 -3.68 -2.64
N PHE A 436 -50.35 -2.57 -2.12
CA PHE A 436 -50.11 -2.13 -0.75
C PHE A 436 -51.37 -2.34 0.09
N THR A 437 -51.31 -3.32 1.00
CA THR A 437 -52.33 -3.54 2.01
C THR A 437 -52.24 -2.48 3.10
N ASP A 438 -53.33 -2.24 3.83
CA ASP A 438 -53.32 -1.27 4.95
C ASP A 438 -52.39 -1.70 6.08
N ALA A 439 -52.24 -3.01 6.30
CA ALA A 439 -51.25 -3.57 7.22
C ALA A 439 -49.81 -3.19 6.81
N TYR A 440 -49.48 -3.29 5.51
CA TYR A 440 -48.17 -2.87 4.99
C TYR A 440 -47.94 -1.38 5.18
N LEU A 441 -48.93 -0.54 4.82
CA LEU A 441 -48.84 0.92 4.93
C LEU A 441 -48.67 1.38 6.39
N LEU A 442 -49.38 0.74 7.33
CA LEU A 442 -49.21 0.98 8.75
C LEU A 442 -47.81 0.58 9.24
N GLY A 443 -47.31 -0.57 8.79
CA GLY A 443 -45.93 -1.00 9.06
C GLY A 443 -44.89 -0.04 8.47
N HIS A 444 -45.13 0.50 7.27
CA HIS A 444 -44.30 1.52 6.66
C HIS A 444 -44.32 2.82 7.47
N ALA A 445 -45.49 3.35 7.84
CA ALA A 445 -45.65 4.55 8.66
C ALA A 445 -44.88 4.46 9.98
N ARG A 446 -44.89 3.29 10.62
CA ARG A 446 -44.12 3.03 11.86
C ARG A 446 -42.61 3.07 11.63
N ARG A 447 -42.11 2.48 10.53
CA ARG A 447 -40.68 2.47 10.19
C ARG A 447 -40.12 3.86 9.89
N ILE A 448 -40.91 4.73 9.26
CA ILE A 448 -40.53 6.11 8.94
C ILE A 448 -40.89 7.11 10.06
N GLY A 449 -41.38 6.63 11.20
CA GLY A 449 -41.66 7.46 12.38
C GLY A 449 -42.92 8.31 12.32
N LEU A 450 -43.81 8.07 11.34
CA LEU A 450 -45.09 8.79 11.19
C LEU A 450 -46.22 8.22 12.07
N SER A 451 -46.04 7.03 12.66
CA SER A 451 -47.01 6.41 13.56
C SER A 451 -46.32 5.61 14.66
N ALA A 452 -46.84 5.69 15.89
CA ALA A 452 -46.37 4.90 17.03
C ALA A 452 -47.19 3.59 17.15
N PRO A 453 -46.69 2.55 17.86
CA PRO A 453 -47.41 1.29 18.05
C PRO A 453 -48.82 1.46 18.63
N ASN A 454 -49.02 2.49 19.47
CA ASN A 454 -50.26 2.79 20.18
C ASN A 454 -51.02 4.00 19.59
N SER A 455 -50.76 4.40 18.34
CA SER A 455 -51.50 5.51 17.71
C SER A 455 -53.00 5.20 17.62
N PRO A 456 -53.91 6.16 17.96
CA PRO A 456 -55.35 5.97 17.82
C PRO A 456 -55.75 5.63 16.38
N ALA A 457 -56.72 4.72 16.19
CA ALA A 457 -57.16 4.25 14.87
C ALA A 457 -57.57 5.41 13.94
N GLU A 458 -58.27 6.41 14.47
CA GLU A 458 -58.70 7.58 13.68
C GLU A 458 -57.53 8.41 13.13
N SER A 459 -56.38 8.43 13.82
CA SER A 459 -55.18 9.11 13.33
C SER A 459 -54.49 8.31 12.23
N VAL A 460 -54.49 6.98 12.35
CA VAL A 460 -53.96 6.07 11.32
C VAL A 460 -54.80 6.17 10.04
N ASP A 461 -56.13 6.16 10.16
CA ASP A 461 -57.04 6.22 9.02
C ASP A 461 -56.92 7.52 8.22
N LYS A 462 -56.57 8.64 8.89
CA LYS A 462 -56.27 9.92 8.22
C LYS A 462 -54.91 9.92 7.49
N LEU A 463 -53.96 9.08 7.90
CA LEU A 463 -52.63 8.99 7.29
C LEU A 463 -52.57 8.04 6.09
N LEU A 464 -53.37 6.96 6.08
CA LEU A 464 -53.34 5.94 5.03
C LEU A 464 -53.56 6.49 3.61
N PRO A 465 -54.54 7.37 3.33
CA PRO A 465 -54.70 7.96 1.99
C PRO A 465 -53.49 8.76 1.53
N THR A 466 -52.87 9.52 2.44
CA THR A 466 -51.68 10.33 2.16
C THR A 466 -50.48 9.44 1.84
N LEU A 467 -50.27 8.37 2.58
CA LEU A 467 -49.20 7.39 2.30
C LEU A 467 -49.43 6.68 0.97
N ARG A 468 -50.68 6.29 0.64
CA ARG A 468 -51.00 5.72 -0.68
C ARG A 468 -50.71 6.71 -1.81
N TYR A 469 -51.02 7.99 -1.61
CA TYR A 469 -50.73 9.03 -2.59
C TYR A 469 -49.21 9.23 -2.75
N ASP A 470 -48.45 9.28 -1.65
CA ASP A 470 -46.99 9.44 -1.67
C ASP A 470 -46.29 8.28 -2.42
N LEU A 471 -46.69 7.04 -2.16
CA LEU A 471 -46.17 5.88 -2.87
C LEU A 471 -46.51 5.89 -4.37
N ARG A 472 -47.72 6.35 -4.72
CA ARG A 472 -48.11 6.55 -6.12
C ARG A 472 -47.30 7.66 -6.78
N TYR A 473 -47.08 8.76 -6.07
CA TYR A 473 -46.30 9.90 -6.53
C TYR A 473 -44.85 9.51 -6.85
N GLU A 474 -44.21 8.66 -6.04
CA GLU A 474 -42.88 8.12 -6.36
C GLU A 474 -42.87 7.29 -7.66
N SER A 475 -43.89 6.44 -7.88
CA SER A 475 -44.03 5.67 -9.13
C SER A 475 -44.28 6.59 -10.33
N ASP A 476 -45.14 7.59 -10.16
CA ASP A 476 -45.47 8.55 -11.22
C ASP A 476 -44.25 9.41 -11.58
N ARG A 477 -43.41 9.81 -10.62
CA ARG A 477 -42.14 10.50 -10.91
C ARG A 477 -41.16 9.69 -11.76
N ILE A 478 -41.11 8.37 -11.58
CA ILE A 478 -40.28 7.49 -12.42
C ILE A 478 -40.84 7.43 -13.84
N ARG A 479 -42.16 7.45 -13.98
CA ARG A 479 -42.84 7.46 -15.29
C ARG A 479 -42.64 8.78 -16.02
N ASP A 480 -42.79 9.89 -15.31
CA ASP A 480 -42.61 11.24 -15.85
C ASP A 480 -41.15 11.52 -16.25
N ALA A 481 -40.19 10.77 -15.70
CA ALA A 481 -38.78 10.87 -16.07
C ALA A 481 -38.44 10.25 -17.44
N ASP A 482 -39.39 9.55 -18.08
CA ASP A 482 -39.29 8.98 -19.44
C ASP A 482 -37.99 8.22 -19.73
N PHE A 483 -37.61 7.32 -18.81
CA PHE A 483 -36.39 6.52 -18.94
C PHE A 483 -36.47 5.55 -20.14
N ALA A 484 -35.43 5.53 -20.97
CA ALA A 484 -35.30 4.56 -22.05
C ALA A 484 -35.18 3.12 -21.52
N ASN A 485 -35.68 2.12 -22.25
CA ASN A 485 -35.67 0.70 -21.82
C ASN A 485 -36.32 0.47 -20.44
N PHE A 486 -37.40 1.20 -20.17
CA PHE A 486 -38.22 1.02 -18.98
C PHE A 486 -39.18 -0.17 -19.13
N HIS A 487 -39.14 -1.08 -18.17
CA HIS A 487 -39.97 -2.27 -18.10
C HIS A 487 -40.75 -2.29 -16.79
N ARG A 488 -41.88 -3.00 -16.78
CA ARG A 488 -42.72 -3.12 -15.59
C ARG A 488 -43.13 -4.55 -15.32
N LEU A 489 -43.03 -4.93 -14.05
CA LEU A 489 -43.52 -6.19 -13.50
C LEU A 489 -44.62 -5.85 -12.50
N ARG A 490 -45.83 -6.39 -12.69
CA ARG A 490 -46.99 -6.08 -11.82
C ARG A 490 -47.41 -7.31 -11.06
N GLN A 491 -47.64 -7.16 -9.75
CA GLN A 491 -48.17 -8.25 -8.92
C GLN A 491 -49.51 -8.80 -9.45
N SER A 492 -50.35 -7.94 -10.05
CA SER A 492 -51.65 -8.31 -10.61
C SER A 492 -51.62 -8.87 -12.04
N ALA A 493 -50.46 -8.87 -12.71
CA ALA A 493 -50.33 -9.38 -14.07
C ALA A 493 -50.13 -10.91 -14.10
N SER A 494 -50.48 -11.55 -15.22
CA SER A 494 -50.25 -12.98 -15.41
C SER A 494 -48.76 -13.31 -15.42
N LEU A 495 -48.42 -14.55 -15.06
CA LEU A 495 -47.03 -15.03 -15.06
C LEU A 495 -46.37 -14.84 -16.44
N ALA A 496 -47.09 -15.16 -17.53
CA ALA A 496 -46.60 -14.99 -18.89
C ALA A 496 -46.29 -13.52 -19.24
N ALA A 497 -47.14 -12.58 -18.81
CA ALA A 497 -46.91 -11.15 -19.04
C ALA A 497 -45.70 -10.63 -18.26
N ASN A 498 -45.56 -11.02 -16.99
CA ASN A 498 -44.41 -10.68 -16.17
C ASN A 498 -43.12 -11.34 -16.67
N ALA A 499 -43.19 -12.57 -17.16
CA ALA A 499 -42.05 -13.27 -17.76
C ALA A 499 -41.58 -12.59 -19.04
N ALA A 500 -42.50 -12.13 -19.91
CA ALA A 500 -42.15 -11.37 -21.10
C ALA A 500 -41.44 -10.05 -20.73
N ALA A 501 -41.94 -9.31 -19.73
CA ALA A 501 -41.30 -8.09 -19.25
C ALA A 501 -39.91 -8.35 -18.65
N LEU A 502 -39.78 -9.39 -17.82
CA LEU A 502 -38.51 -9.77 -17.20
C LEU A 502 -37.50 -10.27 -18.25
N ALA A 503 -37.95 -11.03 -19.25
CA ALA A 503 -37.13 -11.49 -20.37
C ALA A 503 -36.55 -10.31 -21.16
N ALA A 504 -37.36 -9.29 -21.47
CA ALA A 504 -36.90 -8.09 -22.15
C ALA A 504 -35.87 -7.29 -21.32
N PHE A 505 -36.14 -7.11 -20.02
CA PHE A 505 -35.22 -6.44 -19.10
C PHE A 505 -33.89 -7.18 -18.98
N LEU A 506 -33.91 -8.49 -18.74
CA LEU A 506 -32.72 -9.32 -18.59
C LEU A 506 -32.11 -9.77 -19.93
N GLY A 507 -32.74 -9.52 -21.08
CA GLY A 507 -32.25 -10.04 -22.37
C GLY A 507 -32.04 -11.56 -22.35
N VAL A 508 -32.94 -12.31 -21.71
CA VAL A 508 -32.95 -13.78 -21.61
C VAL A 508 -34.17 -14.36 -22.30
N THR A 509 -34.25 -15.68 -22.43
CA THR A 509 -35.42 -16.34 -23.02
C THR A 509 -36.64 -16.27 -22.10
N ALA A 510 -37.85 -16.37 -22.67
CA ALA A 510 -39.09 -16.37 -21.88
C ALA A 510 -39.12 -17.53 -20.86
N ALA A 511 -38.60 -18.70 -21.22
CA ALA A 511 -38.53 -19.86 -20.32
C ALA A 511 -37.62 -19.62 -19.10
N GLU A 512 -36.48 -18.97 -19.29
CA GLU A 512 -35.57 -18.59 -18.19
C GLU A 512 -36.24 -17.55 -17.28
N ALA A 513 -36.93 -16.56 -17.85
CA ALA A 513 -37.67 -15.57 -17.09
C ALA A 513 -38.83 -16.17 -16.29
N GLU A 514 -39.58 -17.12 -16.88
CA GLU A 514 -40.61 -17.88 -16.17
C GLU A 514 -40.01 -18.68 -15.02
N ALA A 515 -38.87 -19.36 -15.23
CA ALA A 515 -38.18 -20.11 -14.18
C ALA A 515 -37.75 -19.20 -13.01
N ILE A 516 -37.31 -17.96 -13.28
CA ILE A 516 -36.97 -16.97 -12.25
C ILE A 516 -38.22 -16.57 -11.44
N LEU A 517 -39.35 -16.38 -12.11
CA LEU A 517 -40.62 -15.95 -11.50
C LEU A 517 -41.46 -17.06 -10.89
N ALA A 518 -41.15 -18.33 -11.19
CA ALA A 518 -41.84 -19.51 -10.67
C ALA A 518 -41.55 -19.73 -9.17
N THR A 519 -42.12 -18.86 -8.33
CA THR A 519 -42.11 -18.96 -6.87
C THR A 519 -43.34 -18.27 -6.28
N ASP A 520 -44.06 -18.97 -5.41
CA ASP A 520 -45.25 -18.44 -4.74
C ASP A 520 -44.90 -17.38 -3.67
N THR A 521 -43.61 -17.24 -3.36
CA THR A 521 -43.13 -16.38 -2.26
C THR A 521 -42.68 -14.99 -2.70
N LEU A 522 -42.70 -14.68 -4.00
CA LEU A 522 -42.12 -13.43 -4.51
C LEU A 522 -42.77 -12.19 -3.90
N PHE A 523 -44.10 -12.18 -3.80
CA PHE A 523 -44.90 -11.05 -3.35
C PHE A 523 -45.41 -11.15 -1.90
N LEU A 524 -45.02 -12.19 -1.15
CA LEU A 524 -45.43 -12.35 0.25
C LEU A 524 -44.81 -11.26 1.14
N ASP A 525 -45.61 -10.64 2.01
CA ASP A 525 -45.18 -9.52 2.89
C ASP A 525 -44.12 -9.90 3.94
#